data_AF-A0A1B2HBF9-F1
#
_entry.id   AF-A0A1B2HBF9-F1
#
_cell.length_a   1.000
_cell.length_b   1.000
_cell.length_c   1.000
_cell.angle_alpha   90.00
_cell.angle_beta   90.00
_cell.angle_gamma   90.00
#
_symmetry.space_group_name_H-M   'P 1'
#
loop_
_entity.id
_entity.type
_entity.pdbx_description
1 polymer ?
#
loop_
_entity_poly.entity_id
_entity_poly.type
_entity_poly.pdbx_seq_one_letter_code
_entity_poly.pdbx_strand_id
1 'polypeptide(L)'
;MDVVIPASDAELVSLVGPAFKDMAGIAIRDGAAQRVVLNRVRAAPLSDLELGVLLRHEITHVATRDQTSDSAPLWLVEGFADWVAFRGTGLGLREAAPLLTAEVSGLPTDFSGPGRDLAYQQAYSIMVFLQSRLGERGVVEFFLKNASRSGVDAGAVDVAGWREFLRTAIG
;
A
#
# COMPACT_ATOMS: atom_id res chain seq x y z
N MET A 1 1.90 19.48 -3.36
CA MET A 1 2.49 18.18 -3.72
C MET A 1 2.84 18.23 -5.20
N ASP A 2 4.03 17.76 -5.55
CA ASP A 2 4.55 17.60 -6.90
C ASP A 2 5.01 16.15 -7.14
N VAL A 3 5.11 15.76 -8.41
CA VAL A 3 5.77 14.52 -8.84
C VAL A 3 7.11 14.90 -9.45
N VAL A 4 8.19 14.34 -8.90
CA VAL A 4 9.57 14.63 -9.30
C VAL A 4 10.15 13.40 -9.99
N ILE A 5 10.77 13.62 -11.16
CA ILE A 5 11.54 12.60 -11.87
C ILE A 5 13.00 13.08 -11.87
N PRO A 6 13.87 12.53 -11.00
CA PRO A 6 15.26 12.94 -10.93
C PRO A 6 15.98 12.71 -12.26
N ALA A 7 16.81 13.68 -12.66
CA ALA A 7 17.59 13.61 -13.89
C ALA A 7 18.72 12.56 -13.81
N SER A 8 19.20 12.24 -12.60
CA SER A 8 20.30 11.31 -12.35
C SER A 8 20.12 10.48 -11.08
N ASP A 9 20.85 9.36 -10.97
CA ASP A 9 20.90 8.54 -9.75
C ASP A 9 21.42 9.32 -8.54
N ALA A 10 22.36 10.24 -8.76
CA ALA A 10 22.88 11.09 -7.70
C ALA A 10 21.79 12.02 -7.13
N GLU A 11 20.96 12.60 -8.00
CA GLU A 11 19.82 13.41 -7.59
C GLU A 11 18.76 12.56 -6.88
N LEU A 12 18.43 11.37 -7.42
CA LEU A 12 17.53 10.43 -6.77
C LEU A 12 17.99 10.10 -5.34
N VAL A 13 19.26 9.68 -5.18
CA VAL A 13 19.83 9.36 -3.87
C VAL A 13 19.86 10.58 -2.95
N SER A 14 20.07 11.79 -3.48
CA SER A 14 20.02 13.02 -2.66
C SER A 14 18.63 13.31 -2.10
N LEU A 15 17.57 12.92 -2.81
CA LEU A 15 16.17 13.13 -2.41
C LEU A 15 15.65 12.03 -1.48
N VAL A 16 15.92 10.77 -1.81
CA VAL A 16 15.29 9.61 -1.13
C VAL A 16 16.26 8.83 -0.26
N GLY A 17 17.57 9.07 -0.36
CA GLY A 17 18.59 8.29 0.32
C GLY A 17 18.92 6.95 -0.37
N PRO A 18 20.06 6.32 -0.05
CA PRO A 18 20.54 5.12 -0.74
C PRO A 18 19.68 3.88 -0.47
N ALA A 19 18.95 3.82 0.65
CA ALA A 19 18.10 2.69 1.02
C ALA A 19 16.86 2.54 0.13
N PHE A 20 16.40 3.64 -0.47
CA PHE A 20 15.16 3.68 -1.26
C PHE A 20 15.40 3.83 -2.76
N LYS A 21 16.67 3.87 -3.19
CA LYS A 21 17.04 4.09 -4.60
C LYS A 21 16.51 3.00 -5.54
N ASP A 22 16.22 1.81 -5.03
CA ASP A 22 15.76 0.68 -5.84
C ASP A 22 14.23 0.60 -5.96
N MET A 23 13.48 1.49 -5.28
CA MET A 23 12.04 1.62 -5.45
C MET A 23 11.69 2.35 -6.75
N ALA A 24 10.57 1.96 -7.39
CA ALA A 24 10.08 2.60 -8.61
C ALA A 24 9.48 3.99 -8.35
N GLY A 25 8.88 4.18 -7.19
CA GLY A 25 8.36 5.45 -6.70
C GLY A 25 8.37 5.48 -5.18
N ILE A 26 8.37 6.68 -4.59
CA ILE A 26 8.26 6.87 -3.14
C ILE A 26 7.72 8.26 -2.80
N ALA A 27 6.79 8.32 -1.85
CA ALA A 27 6.31 9.55 -1.24
C ALA A 27 7.24 10.01 -0.10
N ILE A 28 7.80 11.21 -0.22
CA ILE A 28 8.72 11.78 0.76
C ILE A 28 8.22 13.12 1.32
N ARG A 29 8.77 13.47 2.50
CA ARG A 29 8.73 14.84 3.02
C ARG A 29 10.08 15.50 2.70
N ASP A 30 10.01 16.65 2.05
CA ASP A 30 11.19 17.47 1.72
C ASP A 30 10.98 18.87 2.31
N GLY A 31 11.51 19.08 3.51
CA GLY A 31 11.19 20.24 4.34
C GLY A 31 9.69 20.35 4.63
N ALA A 32 9.08 21.46 4.21
CA ALA A 32 7.64 21.69 4.33
C ALA A 32 6.81 21.08 3.18
N ALA A 33 7.46 20.65 2.10
CA ALA A 33 6.79 20.06 0.95
C ALA A 33 6.62 18.54 1.10
N GLN A 34 5.64 17.99 0.38
CA GLN A 34 5.47 16.56 0.17
C GLN A 34 5.54 16.27 -1.32
N ARG A 35 6.31 15.25 -1.69
CA ARG A 35 6.61 14.92 -3.08
C ARG A 35 6.45 13.44 -3.35
N VAL A 36 6.07 13.08 -4.56
CA VAL A 36 6.25 11.72 -5.09
C VAL A 36 7.49 11.72 -5.97
N VAL A 37 8.50 10.92 -5.64
CA VAL A 37 9.72 10.80 -6.43
C VAL A 37 9.65 9.51 -7.24
N LEU A 38 9.77 9.59 -8.57
CA LEU A 38 9.80 8.43 -9.46
C LEU A 38 11.23 8.12 -9.89
N ASN A 39 11.67 6.87 -9.69
CA ASN A 39 12.92 6.40 -10.26
C ASN A 39 12.72 6.06 -11.73
N ARG A 40 13.32 6.86 -12.62
CA ARG A 40 13.22 6.69 -14.08
C ARG A 40 13.61 5.30 -14.59
N VAL A 41 14.61 4.65 -13.98
CA VAL A 41 15.12 3.34 -14.42
C VAL A 41 14.17 2.23 -14.00
N ARG A 42 13.66 2.32 -12.76
CA ARG A 42 12.78 1.31 -12.18
C ARG A 42 11.33 1.45 -12.65
N ALA A 43 10.89 2.67 -12.99
CA ALA A 43 9.56 2.94 -13.53
C ALA A 43 9.47 2.74 -15.06
N ALA A 44 10.58 2.85 -15.80
CA ALA A 44 10.60 2.67 -17.27
C ALA A 44 9.98 1.35 -17.80
N PRO A 45 10.14 0.18 -17.15
CA PRO A 45 9.54 -1.05 -17.65
C PRO A 45 8.06 -1.21 -17.29
N LEU A 46 7.48 -0.33 -16.46
CA LEU A 46 6.08 -0.43 -16.05
C LEU A 46 5.17 -0.07 -17.22
N SER A 47 4.09 -0.83 -17.38
CA SER A 47 2.96 -0.45 -18.22
C SER A 47 2.24 0.78 -17.66
N ASP A 48 1.39 1.43 -18.48
CA ASP A 48 0.57 2.57 -18.04
C ASP A 48 -0.32 2.22 -16.84
N LEU A 49 -0.82 0.97 -16.79
CA LEU A 49 -1.61 0.48 -15.67
C LEU A 49 -0.78 0.37 -14.40
N GLU A 50 0.39 -0.26 -14.46
CA GLU A 50 1.29 -0.41 -13.30
C GLU A 50 1.82 0.93 -12.81
N LEU A 51 2.17 1.85 -13.73
CA LEU A 51 2.56 3.21 -13.38
C LEU A 51 1.41 3.98 -12.73
N GLY A 52 0.18 3.80 -13.23
CA GLY A 52 -1.02 4.38 -12.66
C GLY A 52 -1.30 3.89 -11.23
N VAL A 53 -1.14 2.58 -10.98
CA VAL A 53 -1.24 1.97 -9.65
C VAL A 53 -0.16 2.54 -8.73
N LEU A 54 1.11 2.54 -9.16
CA LEU A 54 2.24 3.09 -8.39
C LEU A 54 1.98 4.55 -7.99
N LEU A 55 1.58 5.41 -8.94
CA LEU A 55 1.32 6.82 -8.66
C LEU A 55 0.19 7.01 -7.66
N ARG A 56 -0.92 6.27 -7.80
CA ARG A 56 -2.04 6.35 -6.86
C ARG A 56 -1.67 5.87 -5.47
N HIS A 57 -0.84 4.83 -5.38
CA HIS A 57 -0.29 4.34 -4.11
C HIS A 57 0.51 5.45 -3.42
N GLU A 58 1.49 6.04 -4.09
CA GLU A 58 2.33 7.09 -3.50
C GLU A 58 1.55 8.39 -3.19
N ILE A 59 0.60 8.76 -4.06
CA ILE A 59 -0.30 9.90 -3.79
C ILE A 59 -1.16 9.64 -2.55
N THR A 60 -1.54 8.39 -2.28
CA THR A 60 -2.30 8.06 -1.07
C THR A 60 -1.47 8.35 0.16
N HIS A 61 -0.19 7.95 0.19
CA HIS A 61 0.71 8.28 1.31
C HIS A 61 0.88 9.77 1.55
N VAL A 62 0.90 10.58 0.48
CA VAL A 62 0.86 12.05 0.61
C VAL A 62 -0.46 12.48 1.23
N ALA A 63 -1.59 12.04 0.67
CA ALA A 63 -2.92 12.48 1.07
C ALA A 63 -3.27 12.12 2.52
N THR A 64 -2.73 11.00 3.03
CA THR A 64 -3.00 10.52 4.38
C THR A 64 -1.94 10.86 5.41
N ARG A 65 -0.86 11.55 5.01
CA ARG A 65 0.34 11.72 5.85
C ARG A 65 0.04 12.33 7.22
N ASP A 66 -0.84 13.32 7.27
CA ASP A 66 -1.16 14.02 8.54
C ASP A 66 -2.09 13.19 9.44
N GLN A 67 -2.63 12.07 8.94
CA GLN A 67 -3.45 11.12 9.70
C GLN A 67 -2.66 9.88 10.12
N THR A 68 -1.45 9.70 9.58
CA THR A 68 -0.62 8.52 9.78
C THR A 68 0.56 8.82 10.73
N SER A 69 0.74 7.98 11.75
CA SER A 69 1.94 8.05 12.61
C SER A 69 3.06 7.15 12.08
N ASP A 70 4.31 7.46 12.40
CA ASP A 70 5.46 6.61 12.04
C ASP A 70 5.39 5.19 12.66
N SER A 71 4.55 5.02 13.69
CA SER A 71 4.30 3.73 14.35
C SER A 71 3.08 2.98 13.82
N ALA A 72 2.38 3.53 12.83
CA ALA A 72 1.20 2.91 12.26
C ALA A 72 1.53 1.52 11.70
N PRO A 73 0.67 0.51 11.90
CA PRO A 73 0.92 -0.82 11.35
C PRO A 73 1.01 -0.78 9.83
N LEU A 74 2.11 -1.30 9.27
CA LEU A 74 2.35 -1.28 7.83
C LEU A 74 1.24 -1.95 7.01
N TRP A 75 0.65 -3.04 7.50
CA TRP A 75 -0.48 -3.67 6.82
C TRP A 75 -1.67 -2.72 6.62
N LEU A 76 -1.87 -1.76 7.53
CA LEU A 76 -2.94 -0.78 7.41
C LEU A 76 -2.57 0.31 6.41
N VAL A 77 -1.34 0.83 6.52
CA VAL A 77 -0.85 1.94 5.69
C VAL A 77 -0.67 1.50 4.24
N GLU A 78 0.12 0.46 4.01
CA GLU A 78 0.39 -0.09 2.68
C GLU A 78 -0.87 -0.71 2.07
N GLY A 79 -1.66 -1.44 2.88
CA GLY A 79 -2.90 -2.05 2.40
C GLY A 79 -3.94 -1.02 1.95
N PHE A 80 -4.07 0.10 2.67
CA PHE A 80 -4.96 1.20 2.28
C PHE A 80 -4.47 1.90 1.01
N ALA A 81 -3.15 2.13 0.88
CA ALA A 81 -2.55 2.70 -0.33
C ALA A 81 -2.79 1.81 -1.57
N ASP A 82 -2.59 0.50 -1.46
CA ASP A 82 -2.90 -0.45 -2.53
C ASP A 82 -4.41 -0.51 -2.83
N TRP A 83 -5.25 -0.47 -1.80
CA TRP A 83 -6.70 -0.44 -1.98
C TRP A 83 -7.14 0.78 -2.79
N VAL A 84 -6.64 1.97 -2.46
CA VAL A 84 -6.91 3.18 -3.27
C VAL A 84 -6.34 3.03 -4.68
N ALA A 85 -5.13 2.46 -4.82
CA ALA A 85 -4.44 2.35 -6.10
C ALA A 85 -5.16 1.46 -7.12
N PHE A 86 -5.65 0.30 -6.67
CA PHE A 86 -6.35 -0.66 -7.52
C PHE A 86 -7.81 -0.28 -7.82
N ARG A 87 -8.40 0.70 -7.11
CA ARG A 87 -9.78 1.12 -7.39
C ARG A 87 -9.94 1.67 -8.80
N GLY A 88 -11.02 1.25 -9.45
CA GLY A 88 -11.37 1.68 -10.82
C GLY A 88 -10.44 1.15 -11.90
N THR A 89 -9.51 0.24 -11.59
CA THR A 89 -8.66 -0.43 -12.59
C THR A 89 -9.41 -1.53 -13.35
N GLY A 90 -10.46 -2.10 -12.74
CA GLY A 90 -11.18 -3.25 -13.27
C GLY A 90 -10.53 -4.60 -12.96
N LEU A 91 -9.34 -4.62 -12.33
CA LEU A 91 -8.66 -5.86 -11.94
C LEU A 91 -9.39 -6.56 -10.79
N GLY A 92 -9.59 -7.86 -10.92
CA GLY A 92 -10.04 -8.73 -9.84
C GLY A 92 -8.95 -8.96 -8.79
N LEU A 93 -9.34 -9.45 -7.60
CA LEU A 93 -8.41 -9.70 -6.50
C LEU A 93 -7.25 -10.62 -6.90
N ARG A 94 -7.51 -11.67 -7.69
CA ARG A 94 -6.49 -12.62 -8.16
C ARG A 94 -5.50 -11.99 -9.14
N GLU A 95 -5.92 -11.00 -9.92
CA GLU A 95 -5.05 -10.29 -10.87
C GLU A 95 -4.18 -9.26 -10.14
N ALA A 96 -4.79 -8.50 -9.22
CA ALA A 96 -4.07 -7.50 -8.42
C ALA A 96 -3.13 -8.11 -7.36
N ALA A 97 -3.41 -9.34 -6.92
CA ALA A 97 -2.68 -10.00 -5.85
C ALA A 97 -2.45 -11.50 -6.16
N PRO A 98 -1.56 -11.82 -7.12
CA PRO A 98 -1.37 -13.16 -7.66
C PRO A 98 -0.69 -14.16 -6.70
N LEU A 99 0.00 -13.69 -5.67
CA LEU A 99 0.66 -14.52 -4.64
C LEU A 99 -0.29 -14.87 -3.49
N LEU A 100 -1.49 -14.29 -3.42
CA LEU A 100 -2.45 -14.60 -2.37
C LEU A 100 -2.85 -16.07 -2.37
N THR A 101 -2.90 -16.62 -1.16
CA THR A 101 -3.54 -17.88 -0.86
C THR A 101 -4.58 -17.66 0.24
N ALA A 102 -5.50 -18.60 0.41
CA ALA A 102 -6.43 -18.57 1.53
C ALA A 102 -5.78 -18.99 2.87
N GLU A 103 -4.50 -19.38 2.89
CA GLU A 103 -3.81 -19.84 4.08
C GLU A 103 -3.21 -18.66 4.87
N VAL A 104 -4.10 -17.87 5.49
CA VAL A 104 -3.71 -16.73 6.34
C VAL A 104 -3.91 -17.08 7.82
N SER A 105 -2.92 -16.81 8.67
CA SER A 105 -2.97 -17.09 10.12
C SER A 105 -3.01 -15.85 11.00
N GLY A 106 -2.70 -14.68 10.43
CA GLY A 106 -2.67 -13.39 11.12
C GLY A 106 -2.41 -12.26 10.14
N LEU A 107 -2.33 -11.04 10.66
CA LEU A 107 -2.01 -9.85 9.87
C LEU A 107 -0.54 -9.92 9.38
N PRO A 108 -0.25 -9.47 8.15
CA PRO A 108 1.10 -9.54 7.61
C PRO A 108 2.06 -8.62 8.38
N THR A 109 3.30 -9.08 8.56
CA THR A 109 4.35 -8.31 9.26
C THR A 109 5.68 -8.24 8.48
N ASP A 110 5.91 -9.10 7.49
CA ASP A 110 7.18 -9.18 6.77
C ASP A 110 7.26 -8.21 5.58
N PHE A 111 7.33 -6.90 5.86
CA PHE A 111 7.40 -5.85 4.83
C PHE A 111 8.82 -5.51 4.34
N SER A 112 9.84 -6.16 4.89
CA SER A 112 11.25 -5.90 4.58
C SER A 112 12.04 -7.14 4.15
N GLY A 113 11.48 -8.33 4.31
CA GLY A 113 12.12 -9.60 3.98
C GLY A 113 11.60 -10.23 2.68
N PRO A 114 11.95 -11.51 2.44
CA PRO A 114 11.53 -12.26 1.25
C PRO A 114 10.00 -12.38 1.11
N GLY A 115 9.24 -12.24 2.20
CA GLY A 115 7.78 -12.26 2.21
C GLY A 115 7.11 -10.93 1.86
N ARG A 116 7.89 -9.88 1.52
CA ARG A 116 7.38 -8.53 1.28
C ARG A 116 6.22 -8.48 0.28
N ASP A 117 6.39 -9.05 -0.90
CA ASP A 117 5.36 -8.96 -1.94
C ASP A 117 4.05 -9.64 -1.50
N LEU A 118 4.15 -10.75 -0.78
CA LEU A 118 2.98 -11.42 -0.19
C LEU A 118 2.36 -10.58 0.94
N ALA A 119 3.17 -9.91 1.77
CA ALA A 119 2.68 -9.06 2.85
C ALA A 119 1.85 -7.87 2.34
N TYR A 120 2.30 -7.22 1.25
CA TYR A 120 1.55 -6.17 0.55
C TYR A 120 0.21 -6.70 0.01
N GLN A 121 0.26 -7.84 -0.69
CA GLN A 121 -0.94 -8.46 -1.25
C GLN A 121 -1.94 -8.89 -0.19
N GLN A 122 -1.46 -9.42 0.94
CA GLN A 122 -2.29 -9.72 2.12
C GLN A 122 -2.90 -8.45 2.71
N ALA A 123 -2.12 -7.38 2.87
CA ALA A 123 -2.57 -6.09 3.37
C ALA A 123 -3.67 -5.47 2.48
N TYR A 124 -3.48 -5.47 1.17
CA TYR A 124 -4.49 -5.08 0.19
C TYR A 124 -5.78 -5.91 0.36
N SER A 125 -5.65 -7.23 0.44
CA SER A 125 -6.82 -8.11 0.56
C SER A 125 -7.62 -7.93 1.86
N ILE A 126 -6.95 -7.49 2.94
CA ILE A 126 -7.64 -7.11 4.19
C ILE A 126 -8.55 -5.90 3.92
N MET A 127 -8.10 -4.89 3.17
CA MET A 127 -8.95 -3.75 2.82
C MET A 127 -10.12 -4.14 1.93
N VAL A 128 -9.92 -5.05 0.98
CA VAL A 128 -11.01 -5.61 0.16
C VAL A 128 -12.02 -6.38 1.02
N PHE A 129 -11.54 -7.17 1.98
CA PHE A 129 -12.41 -7.85 2.95
C PHE A 129 -13.19 -6.85 3.81
N LEU A 130 -12.53 -5.82 4.35
CA LEU A 130 -13.19 -4.75 5.11
C LEU A 130 -14.23 -4.02 4.26
N GLN A 131 -13.95 -3.75 2.98
CA GLN A 131 -14.93 -3.18 2.06
C GLN A 131 -16.16 -4.07 1.91
N SER A 132 -15.99 -5.39 1.82
CA SER A 132 -17.12 -6.33 1.71
C SER A 132 -18.05 -6.28 2.93
N ARG A 133 -17.53 -5.87 4.09
CA ARG A 133 -18.26 -5.81 5.37
C ARG A 133 -18.81 -4.42 5.70
N LEU A 134 -18.03 -3.39 5.40
CA LEU A 134 -18.24 -2.02 5.86
C LEU A 134 -18.58 -1.05 4.72
N GLY A 135 -18.46 -1.48 3.46
CA GLY A 135 -18.49 -0.61 2.29
C GLY A 135 -17.26 0.30 2.20
N GLU A 136 -17.14 1.04 1.09
CA GLU A 136 -15.97 1.90 0.83
C GLU A 136 -15.76 2.97 1.90
N ARG A 137 -16.85 3.63 2.31
CA ARG A 137 -16.79 4.65 3.37
C ARG A 137 -16.29 4.07 4.69
N GLY A 138 -16.70 2.84 5.01
CA GLY A 138 -16.26 2.15 6.20
C GLY A 138 -14.77 1.81 6.19
N VAL A 139 -14.18 1.52 5.03
CA VAL A 139 -12.71 1.34 4.91
C VAL A 139 -11.97 2.64 5.21
N VAL A 140 -12.44 3.76 4.69
CA VAL A 140 -11.85 5.08 4.96
C VAL A 140 -11.97 5.43 6.45
N GLU A 141 -13.15 5.25 7.04
CA GLU A 141 -13.38 5.51 8.48
C GLU A 141 -12.51 4.59 9.35
N PHE A 142 -12.35 3.32 8.97
CA PHE A 142 -11.48 2.37 9.64
C PHE A 142 -10.01 2.82 9.59
N PHE A 143 -9.52 3.24 8.42
CA PHE A 143 -8.17 3.77 8.26
C PHE A 143 -7.96 5.01 9.13
N LEU A 144 -8.82 6.02 9.02
CA LEU A 144 -8.69 7.28 9.76
C LEU A 144 -8.72 7.08 11.28
N LYS A 145 -9.50 6.11 11.77
CA LYS A 145 -9.57 5.78 13.19
C LYS A 145 -8.28 5.15 13.73
N ASN A 146 -7.52 4.46 12.89
CA ASN A 146 -6.43 3.60 13.32
C ASN A 146 -5.04 4.04 12.84
N ALA A 147 -4.93 4.83 11.78
CA ALA A 147 -3.66 5.22 11.15
C ALA A 147 -2.75 6.06 12.07
N SER A 148 -3.30 6.73 13.09
CA SER A 148 -2.51 7.48 14.08
C SER A 148 -2.05 6.62 15.28
N ARG A 149 -2.46 5.35 15.36
CA ARG A 149 -2.16 4.45 16.48
C ARG A 149 -0.97 3.56 16.15
N SER A 150 -0.20 3.19 17.16
CA SER A 150 0.93 2.25 17.01
C SER A 150 0.51 0.79 16.80
N GLY A 151 -0.80 0.53 16.78
CA GLY A 151 -1.40 -0.78 16.76
C GLY A 151 -2.89 -0.67 16.52
N VAL A 152 -3.44 -1.69 15.87
CA VAL A 152 -4.88 -1.88 15.75
C VAL A 152 -5.29 -2.94 16.77
N ASP A 153 -6.45 -2.74 17.42
CA ASP A 153 -6.98 -3.71 18.39
C ASP A 153 -7.08 -5.11 17.74
N ALA A 154 -6.66 -6.16 18.45
CA ALA A 154 -6.49 -7.51 17.90
C ALA A 154 -7.78 -8.12 17.30
N GLY A 155 -8.96 -7.61 17.67
CA GLY A 155 -10.25 -8.03 17.13
C GLY A 155 -10.80 -7.12 16.02
N ALA A 156 -10.08 -6.09 15.60
CA ALA A 156 -10.56 -5.14 14.59
C ALA A 156 -10.63 -5.74 13.18
N VAL A 157 -9.86 -6.81 12.93
CA VAL A 157 -9.94 -7.61 11.71
C VAL A 157 -10.28 -9.04 12.12
N ASP A 158 -11.44 -9.51 11.68
CA ASP A 158 -11.83 -10.91 11.81
C ASP A 158 -10.97 -11.78 10.86
N VAL A 159 -9.84 -12.29 11.35
CA VAL A 159 -8.90 -13.09 10.55
C VAL A 159 -9.56 -14.39 10.05
N ALA A 160 -10.48 -14.98 10.81
CA ALA A 160 -11.19 -16.18 10.37
C ALA A 160 -12.17 -15.85 9.24
N GLY A 161 -12.91 -14.74 9.35
CA GLY A 161 -13.77 -14.23 8.29
C GLY A 161 -13.00 -13.81 7.04
N TRP A 162 -11.84 -13.16 7.20
CA TRP A 162 -10.95 -12.81 6.09
C TRP A 162 -10.44 -14.07 5.36
N ARG A 163 -10.05 -15.11 6.11
CA ARG A 163 -9.66 -16.41 5.54
C ARG A 163 -10.77 -17.01 4.69
N GLU A 164 -12.00 -17.03 5.19
CA GLU A 164 -13.16 -17.57 4.46
C GLU A 164 -13.50 -16.72 3.23
N PHE A 165 -13.42 -15.39 3.36
CA PHE A 165 -13.56 -14.47 2.24
C PHE A 165 -12.55 -14.79 1.13
N LEU A 166 -11.27 -15.01 1.48
CA LEU A 166 -10.25 -15.37 0.49
C LEU A 166 -10.56 -16.70 -0.20
N ARG A 167 -11.03 -17.73 0.53
CA ARG A 167 -11.45 -18.98 -0.11
C ARG A 167 -12.45 -18.71 -1.21
N THR A 168 -13.52 -17.99 -0.93
CA THR A 168 -14.55 -17.69 -1.94
C THR A 168 -14.05 -16.73 -3.05
N ALA A 169 -13.24 -15.73 -2.70
CA ALA A 169 -12.89 -14.64 -3.62
C ALA A 169 -11.78 -15.02 -4.61
N ILE A 170 -10.91 -15.98 -4.26
CA ILE A 170 -9.85 -16.45 -5.15
C ILE A 170 -9.97 -17.93 -5.51
N GLY A 171 -10.74 -18.77 -4.81
CA GLY A 171 -10.87 -20.22 -5.08
C GLY A 171 -12.27 -20.78 -4.87
#